data_AF-A0A529JR03-F1
#
_entry.id   AF-A0A529JR03-F1
#
_cell.length_a   1.000
_cell.length_b   1.000
_cell.length_c   1.000
_cell.angle_alpha   90.00
_cell.angle_beta   90.00
_cell.angle_gamma   90.00
#
_symmetry.space_group_name_H-M   'P 1'
#
loop_
_entity.id
_entity.type
_entity.pdbx_description
1 polymer ?
#
loop_
_entity_poly.entity_id
_entity_poly.type
_entity_poly.pdbx_seq_one_letter_code
_entity_poly.pdbx_strand_id
1 'polypeptide(L)' 'SVTLCGELAGKPISAMALIGLGYRSISMSPASIGPVKAMLTELPLAELETFFDDNLMAPAHGLPMRALLQAFADDRSIPL' A
#
# COMPACT_ATOMS: atom_id res chain seq x y z
N SER A 1 -15.89 10.66 4.39
CA SER A 1 -15.25 9.43 3.88
C SER A 1 -14.66 9.74 2.52
N VAL A 2 -13.34 9.60 2.35
CA VAL A 2 -12.68 9.79 1.06
C VAL A 2 -12.65 8.42 0.39
N THR A 3 -13.45 8.23 -0.66
CA THR A 3 -13.49 7.00 -1.45
C THR A 3 -12.79 7.26 -2.77
N LEU A 4 -11.67 6.60 -3.02
CA LEU A 4 -10.95 6.67 -4.30
C LEU A 4 -11.54 5.63 -5.26
N CYS A 5 -12.15 6.07 -6.36
CA CYS A 5 -12.81 5.17 -7.31
C CYS A 5 -11.85 4.65 -8.40
N GLY A 6 -11.86 3.33 -8.61
CA GLY A 6 -11.70 2.72 -9.94
C GLY A 6 -10.38 2.02 -10.21
N GLU A 7 -9.33 2.77 -10.52
CA GLU A 7 -8.10 2.18 -11.10
C GLU A 7 -6.91 2.15 -10.13
N LEU A 8 -6.83 3.13 -9.23
CA LEU A 8 -5.74 3.20 -8.25
C LEU A 8 -5.92 2.13 -7.16
N ALA A 9 -7.10 2.03 -6.54
CA ALA A 9 -7.34 1.07 -5.46
C ALA A 9 -7.34 -0.41 -5.90
N GLY A 10 -7.40 -0.68 -7.21
CA GLY A 10 -7.41 -2.03 -7.76
C GLY A 10 -6.03 -2.68 -7.92
N LYS A 11 -4.95 -1.90 -7.75
CA LYS A 11 -3.57 -2.42 -7.79
C LYS A 11 -3.07 -2.67 -6.37
N PRO A 12 -2.51 -3.84 -6.05
CA PRO A 12 -2.02 -4.15 -4.71
C PRO A 12 -1.11 -3.06 -4.13
N ILE A 13 -0.11 -2.57 -4.87
CA ILE A 13 0.82 -1.54 -4.37
C ILE A 13 0.16 -0.21 -4.00
N SER A 14 -0.89 0.18 -4.74
CA SER A 14 -1.64 1.39 -4.45
C SER A 14 -2.59 1.21 -3.27
N ALA A 15 -3.22 0.03 -3.15
CA ALA A 15 -4.04 -0.34 -2.00
C ALA A 15 -3.18 -0.39 -0.71
N MET A 16 -1.97 -0.94 -0.80
CA MET A 16 -0.98 -0.95 0.26
C MET A 16 -0.66 0.49 0.72
N ALA A 17 -0.40 1.40 -0.22
CA ALA A 17 -0.15 2.80 0.10
C ALA A 17 -1.34 3.45 0.82
N LEU A 18 -2.57 3.28 0.32
CA LEU A 18 -3.77 3.84 0.96
C LEU A 18 -3.96 3.31 2.38
N ILE A 19 -3.72 2.03 2.59
CA ILE A 19 -3.88 1.40 3.91
C ILE A 19 -2.81 1.86 4.89
N GLY A 20 -1.56 2.00 4.45
CA GLY A 20 -0.49 2.61 5.24
C GLY A 20 -0.75 4.08 5.59
N LEU A 21 -1.45 4.81 4.73
CA LEU A 21 -1.91 6.19 4.99
C LEU A 21 -3.16 6.28 5.89
N GLY A 22 -3.65 5.16 6.43
CA GLY A 22 -4.78 5.15 7.35
C GLY A 22 -6.16 4.96 6.72
N TYR A 23 -6.25 4.72 5.40
CA TYR A 23 -7.55 4.37 4.79
C TYR A 23 -7.97 2.98 5.26
N ARG A 24 -9.25 2.85 5.64
CA ARG A 24 -9.84 1.59 6.13
C ARG A 24 -10.99 1.07 5.26
N SER A 25 -11.42 1.86 4.29
CA SER A 25 -12.45 1.50 3.32
C SER A 25 -12.01 1.95 1.95
N ILE A 26 -11.74 1.00 1.06
CA ILE A 26 -11.37 1.21 -0.33
C ILE A 26 -12.25 0.34 -1.22
N SER A 27 -12.71 0.89 -2.34
CA SER A 27 -13.60 0.21 -3.30
C SER A 27 -12.85 -0.11 -4.58
N MET A 28 -13.15 -1.25 -5.20
CA MET A 28 -12.47 -1.73 -6.41
C MET A 28 -13.40 -2.62 -7.25
N SER A 29 -12.99 -2.95 -8.47
CA SER A 29 -13.69 -3.93 -9.31
C SER A 29 -13.53 -5.36 -8.75
N PRO A 30 -14.48 -6.28 -9.02
CA PRO A 30 -14.39 -7.66 -8.52
C PRO A 30 -13.09 -8.38 -8.88
N ALA A 31 -12.51 -8.09 -10.04
CA ALA A 31 -11.25 -8.69 -10.51
C ALA A 31 -10.04 -8.29 -9.64
N SER A 32 -10.07 -7.12 -9.00
CA SER A 32 -8.98 -6.64 -8.14
C SER A 32 -9.04 -7.17 -6.70
N ILE A 33 -10.18 -7.71 -6.26
CA ILE A 33 -10.38 -8.15 -4.87
C ILE A 33 -9.39 -9.26 -4.49
N GLY A 34 -9.19 -10.26 -5.37
CA GLY A 34 -8.29 -11.37 -5.12
C GLY A 34 -6.84 -10.93 -4.86
N PRO A 35 -6.19 -10.24 -5.82
CA PRO A 35 -4.83 -9.73 -5.66
C PRO A 35 -4.66 -8.81 -4.45
N VAL A 36 -5.59 -7.87 -4.21
CA VAL A 36 -5.50 -6.97 -3.05
C VAL A 36 -5.65 -7.73 -1.74
N LYS A 37 -6.57 -8.71 -1.66
CA LYS A 37 -6.72 -9.53 -0.46
C LYS A 37 -5.49 -10.40 -0.18
N ALA A 38 -4.86 -10.95 -1.22
CA ALA A 38 -3.61 -11.70 -1.06
C ALA A 38 -2.52 -10.83 -0.44
N MET A 39 -2.32 -9.62 -0.98
CA MET A 39 -1.39 -8.63 -0.42
C MET A 39 -1.71 -8.31 1.05
N LEU A 40 -2.98 -8.04 1.37
CA LEU A 40 -3.39 -7.67 2.73
C LEU A 40 -3.26 -8.79 3.75
N THR A 41 -3.35 -10.04 3.30
CA THR A 41 -3.19 -11.20 4.20
C THR A 41 -1.76 -11.33 4.69
N GLU A 42 -0.78 -10.86 3.89
CA GLU A 42 0.65 -10.94 4.20
C GLU A 42 1.24 -9.60 4.72
N LEU A 43 0.46 -8.52 4.73
CA LEU A 43 0.96 -7.17 5.05
C LEU A 43 1.07 -6.92 6.57
N PRO A 44 2.28 -6.68 7.13
CA PRO A 44 2.44 -6.23 8.51
C PRO A 44 2.07 -4.74 8.62
N LEU A 45 0.80 -4.46 8.91
CA LEU A 45 0.26 -3.09 8.89
C LEU A 45 1.00 -2.11 9.82
N ALA A 46 1.32 -2.52 11.05
CA ALA A 46 2.01 -1.65 12.00
C ALA A 46 3.43 -1.24 11.53
N GLU A 47 4.12 -2.16 10.85
CA GLU A 47 5.43 -1.86 10.24
C GLU A 47 5.27 -0.93 9.05
N LEU A 48 4.23 -1.10 8.23
CA LEU A 48 3.94 -0.21 7.12
C LEU A 48 3.62 1.20 7.60
N GLU A 49 2.85 1.35 8.68
CA GLU A 49 2.53 2.64 9.29
C GLU A 49 3.80 3.34 9.79
N THR A 50 4.66 2.61 10.51
CA THR A 50 5.98 3.13 10.96
C THR A 50 6.85 3.55 9.77
N PHE A 51 6.88 2.72 8.72
CA PHE A 51 7.59 3.03 7.48
C PHE A 51 7.08 4.33 6.84
N PHE A 52 5.77 4.57 6.83
CA PHE A 52 5.23 5.84 6.33
C PHE A 52 5.61 7.03 7.21
N ASP A 53 5.56 6.90 8.53
CA ASP A 53 5.98 7.96 9.45
C ASP A 53 7.45 8.36 9.21
N ASP A 54 8.33 7.38 9.05
CA ASP A 54 9.76 7.61 8.79
C ASP A 54 10.02 8.26 7.42
N ASN A 55 9.30 7.83 6.37
CA ASN A 55 9.57 8.23 5.00
C ASN A 55 8.80 9.47 4.53
N LEU A 56 7.70 9.84 5.19
CA LEU A 56 6.95 11.08 4.92
C LEU A 56 7.52 12.28 5.68
N MET A 57 8.11 12.07 6.86
CA MET A 57 8.70 13.12 7.68
C MET A 57 10.17 13.42 7.30
N ALA A 58 10.85 12.49 6.63
CA ALA A 58 12.19 12.71 6.10
C ALA A 58 12.15 13.49 4.76
N PRO A 59 13.09 14.42 4.49
CA PRO A 59 13.22 15.01 3.16
C PRO A 59 13.53 13.88 2.17
N ALA A 60 12.55 13.53 1.35
CA ALA A 60 12.52 12.33 0.51
C ALA A 60 13.91 11.95 -0.02
N HIS A 61 14.45 10.83 0.49
CA HIS A 61 15.75 10.28 0.12
C HIS A 61 15.72 9.77 -1.33
N GLY A 62 15.70 10.67 -2.31
CA GLY A 62 16.01 10.44 -3.74
C GLY A 62 15.14 9.46 -4.54
N LEU A 63 14.33 8.61 -3.88
CA LEU A 63 13.53 7.56 -4.50
C LEU A 63 12.04 7.87 -4.40
N PRO A 64 11.25 7.58 -5.45
CA PRO A 64 9.81 7.73 -5.40
C PRO A 64 9.21 6.73 -4.39
N MET A 65 8.16 7.13 -3.65
CA MET A 65 7.44 6.30 -2.67
C MET A 65 7.07 4.91 -3.23
N ARG A 66 6.69 4.84 -4.51
CA ARG A 66 6.39 3.56 -5.18
C ARG A 66 7.56 2.58 -5.16
N ALA A 67 8.79 3.05 -5.35
CA ALA A 67 9.98 2.20 -5.30
C ALA A 67 10.27 1.72 -3.87
N LEU A 68 10.08 2.60 -2.89
CA LEU A 68 10.26 2.25 -1.48
C LEU A 68 9.23 1.20 -1.03
N LEU A 69 7.96 1.35 -1.45
CA LEU A 69 6.90 0.38 -1.20
C LEU A 69 7.15 -0.96 -1.90
N GLN A 70 7.71 -0.95 -3.12
CA GLN A 70 8.11 -2.19 -3.80
C GLN A 70 9.19 -2.92 -3.00
N ALA A 71 10.24 -2.21 -2.56
CA ALA A 71 11.29 -2.80 -1.73
C ALA A 71 10.74 -3.34 -0.39
N PHE A 72 9.86 -2.57 0.27
CA PHE A 72 9.19 -3.02 1.50
C PHE A 72 8.45 -4.35 1.31
N ALA A 73 7.75 -4.49 0.18
CA ALA A 73 7.03 -5.71 -0.17
C ALA A 73 7.95 -6.87 -0.54
N ASP A 74 8.98 -6.62 -1.35
CA ASP A 74 9.96 -7.63 -1.76
C ASP A 74 10.69 -8.21 -0.54
N ASP A 75 11.17 -7.36 0.38
CA ASP A 75 11.87 -7.74 1.61
C ASP A 75 11.02 -8.62 2.54
N ARG A 76 9.69 -8.47 2.47
CA ARG A 76 8.72 -9.19 3.30
C ARG A 76 7.98 -10.28 2.54
N SER A 77 8.32 -10.50 1.26
CA SER A 77 7.62 -11.44 0.37
C SER A 77 6.11 -11.19 0.25
N ILE A 78 5.69 -9.93 0.29
CA ILE A 78 4.29 -9.51 0.12
C ILE A 78 3.96 -9.53 -1.38
N PRO A 79 2.89 -10.21 -1.81
CA PRO A 79 2.56 -10.31 -3.24
C PRO A 79 1.98 -8.99 -3.76
N LEU A 80 2.61 -8.40 -4.79
CA LEU A 80 2.18 -7.16 -5.46
C LEU A 80 1.78 -7.35 -6.94
#